data_AF-A0A952HIR3-F1
#
_entry.id   AF-A0A952HIR3-F1
#
_cell.length_a   1.000
_cell.length_b   1.000
_cell.length_c   1.000
_cell.angle_alpha   90.00
_cell.angle_beta   90.00
_cell.angle_gamma   90.00
#
_symmetry.space_group_name_H-M   'P 1'
#
loop_
_entity.id
_entity.type
_entity.pdbx_description
1 polymer ?
#
loop_
_entity_poly.entity_id
_entity_poly.type
_entity_poly.pdbx_seq_one_letter_code
_entity_poly.pdbx_strand_id
1 'polypeptide(L)'
;DYASVNLSETAAPVVMESLRQRGIGIEAGLATIADAERLVGLDHGGRVLRVLIEISEQTQDEAFGAADGIEKVLRRAGIHRSILLHGENATVWPFVERAASRKLSTRVGLEDGKELPDGSVADGNAALVAAAVGIFSAAR
;
A
#
# COMPACT_ATOMS: atom_id res chain seq x y z
N ASP A 1 1.88 16.87 6.37
CA ASP A 1 1.06 15.91 5.60
C ASP A 1 1.81 15.43 4.36
N TYR A 2 1.28 14.50 3.59
CA TYR A 2 1.99 13.84 2.48
C TYR A 2 1.08 13.77 1.25
N ALA A 3 1.64 13.41 0.10
CA ALA A 3 0.88 13.06 -1.11
C ALA A 3 1.38 11.73 -1.67
N SER A 4 0.43 10.91 -2.15
CA SER A 4 0.73 9.67 -2.85
C SER A 4 1.11 9.98 -4.29
N VAL A 5 2.13 9.30 -4.80
CA VAL A 5 2.56 9.39 -6.19
C VAL A 5 2.63 7.99 -6.76
N ASN A 6 1.81 7.72 -7.76
CA ASN A 6 1.76 6.44 -8.44
C ASN A 6 2.95 6.34 -9.41
N LEU A 7 3.83 5.37 -9.20
CA LEU A 7 5.08 5.28 -9.95
C LEU A 7 4.86 4.87 -11.42
N SER A 8 3.73 4.25 -11.72
CA SER A 8 3.28 3.93 -13.07
C SER A 8 3.10 5.18 -13.93
N GLU A 9 2.82 6.32 -13.32
CA GLU A 9 2.62 7.57 -14.04
C GLU A 9 3.92 8.10 -14.63
N THR A 10 3.86 8.51 -15.91
CA THR A 10 5.01 9.11 -16.59
C THR A 10 5.47 10.39 -15.90
N ALA A 11 4.53 11.15 -15.30
CA ALA A 11 4.79 12.38 -14.58
C ALA A 11 5.36 12.18 -13.16
N ALA A 12 5.45 10.94 -12.65
CA ALA A 12 5.92 10.69 -11.29
C ALA A 12 7.25 11.40 -10.93
N PRO A 13 8.31 11.42 -11.78
CA PRO A 13 9.56 12.10 -11.44
C PRO A 13 9.40 13.61 -11.18
N VAL A 14 8.62 14.31 -12.02
CA VAL A 14 8.43 15.77 -11.88
C VAL A 14 7.50 16.11 -10.71
N VAL A 15 6.50 15.26 -10.44
CA VAL A 15 5.62 15.41 -9.27
C VAL A 15 6.41 15.18 -7.99
N MET A 16 7.20 14.10 -7.90
CA MET A 16 8.05 13.83 -6.74
C MET A 16 9.01 14.99 -6.46
N GLU A 17 9.66 15.54 -7.47
CA GLU A 17 10.55 16.69 -7.28
C GLU A 17 9.80 17.93 -6.80
N SER A 18 8.62 18.21 -7.37
CA SER A 18 7.77 19.33 -6.97
C SER A 18 7.32 19.23 -5.51
N LEU A 19 7.00 18.02 -5.03
CA LEU A 19 6.62 17.75 -3.64
C LEU A 19 7.82 17.92 -2.70
N ARG A 20 9.01 17.39 -3.08
CA ARG A 20 10.25 17.54 -2.31
C ARG A 20 10.62 19.00 -2.09
N GLN A 21 10.55 19.83 -3.13
CA GLN A 21 10.84 21.27 -3.05
C GLN A 21 9.90 22.03 -2.11
N ARG A 22 8.70 21.49 -1.87
CA ARG A 22 7.70 22.04 -0.95
C ARG A 22 7.76 21.42 0.45
N GLY A 23 8.69 20.49 0.69
CA GLY A 23 8.80 19.76 1.95
C GLY A 23 7.63 18.83 2.24
N ILE A 24 6.90 18.39 1.20
CA ILE A 24 5.77 17.46 1.33
C ILE A 24 6.30 16.02 1.27
N GLY A 25 5.89 15.19 2.24
CA GLY A 25 6.24 13.77 2.25
C GLY A 25 5.65 13.03 1.06
N ILE A 26 6.37 12.05 0.53
CA ILE A 26 5.93 11.25 -0.63
C ILE A 26 5.60 9.83 -0.16
N GLU A 27 4.37 9.41 -0.36
CA GLU A 27 4.02 7.99 -0.37
C GLU A 27 4.19 7.46 -1.80
N ALA A 28 5.06 6.48 -1.99
CA ALA A 28 5.28 5.88 -3.30
C ALA A 28 4.25 4.77 -3.54
N GLY A 29 3.30 4.99 -4.45
CA GLY A 29 2.28 4.02 -4.88
C GLY A 29 2.85 3.05 -5.91
N LEU A 30 2.84 1.76 -5.59
CA LEU A 30 3.39 0.67 -6.39
C LEU A 30 2.31 -0.41 -6.58
N ALA A 31 1.97 -0.69 -7.84
CA ALA A 31 1.06 -1.78 -8.20
C ALA A 31 1.80 -2.95 -8.85
N THR A 32 2.99 -2.71 -9.41
CA THR A 32 3.74 -3.71 -10.17
C THR A 32 5.23 -3.76 -9.80
N ILE A 33 5.90 -4.86 -10.20
CA ILE A 33 7.35 -5.00 -10.10
C ILE A 33 8.07 -3.85 -10.85
N ALA A 34 7.55 -3.43 -12.00
CA ALA A 34 8.12 -2.35 -12.79
C ALA A 34 8.07 -1.01 -12.03
N ASP A 35 7.00 -0.76 -11.27
CA ASP A 35 6.88 0.43 -10.42
C ASP A 35 7.96 0.43 -9.33
N ALA A 36 8.21 -0.74 -8.71
CA ALA A 36 9.25 -0.90 -7.70
C ALA A 36 10.65 -0.63 -8.28
N GLU A 37 10.96 -1.18 -9.45
CA GLU A 37 12.22 -0.92 -10.17
C GLU A 37 12.37 0.55 -10.52
N ARG A 38 11.27 1.19 -10.94
CA ARG A 38 11.24 2.62 -11.24
C ARG A 38 11.47 3.46 -9.98
N LEU A 39 10.90 3.09 -8.84
CA LEU A 39 11.18 3.74 -7.55
C LEU A 39 12.67 3.64 -7.19
N VAL A 40 13.28 2.47 -7.36
CA VAL A 40 14.71 2.26 -7.12
C VAL A 40 15.56 3.23 -7.95
N GLY A 41 15.21 3.41 -9.22
CA GLY A 41 15.88 4.36 -10.11
C GLY A 41 15.68 5.84 -9.76
N LEU A 42 14.51 6.21 -9.21
CA LEU A 42 14.13 7.62 -8.97
C LEU A 42 14.45 8.15 -7.57
N ASP A 43 14.42 7.28 -6.56
CA ASP A 43 14.54 7.74 -5.17
C ASP A 43 15.98 7.69 -4.64
N HIS A 44 16.86 6.90 -5.28
CA HIS A 44 18.27 6.74 -4.91
C HIS A 44 18.51 6.48 -3.41
N GLY A 45 17.64 5.69 -2.78
CA GLY A 45 17.88 5.20 -1.42
C GLY A 45 17.19 5.94 -0.28
N GLY A 46 16.00 6.53 -0.51
CA GLY A 46 15.01 6.64 0.57
C GLY A 46 14.62 8.05 0.99
N ARG A 47 14.20 8.90 0.06
CA ARG A 47 13.57 10.18 0.41
C ARG A 47 12.05 10.09 0.47
N VAL A 48 11.45 9.01 -0.04
CA VAL A 48 10.03 8.74 0.18
C VAL A 48 9.76 8.48 1.65
N LEU A 49 8.61 8.95 2.12
CA LEU A 49 8.12 8.78 3.49
C LEU A 49 7.83 7.30 3.78
N ARG A 50 7.08 6.67 2.88
CA ARG A 50 6.69 5.26 2.94
C ARG A 50 6.35 4.73 1.54
N VAL A 51 6.19 3.42 1.45
CA VAL A 51 5.73 2.73 0.24
C VAL A 51 4.30 2.24 0.47
N LEU A 52 3.42 2.55 -0.48
CA LEU A 52 2.10 1.97 -0.63
C LEU A 52 2.20 0.86 -1.67
N ILE A 53 1.95 -0.38 -1.26
CA ILE A 53 1.77 -1.50 -2.19
C ILE A 53 0.27 -1.67 -2.37
N GLU A 54 -0.23 -1.28 -3.54
CA GLU A 54 -1.65 -1.24 -3.90
C GLU A 54 -1.95 -2.23 -5.01
N ILE A 55 -2.73 -3.26 -4.69
CA ILE A 55 -2.92 -4.43 -5.54
C ILE A 55 -4.38 -4.54 -5.93
N SER A 56 -4.65 -4.51 -7.24
CA SER A 56 -6.00 -4.58 -7.80
C SER A 56 -6.40 -6.00 -8.23
N GLU A 57 -5.47 -6.96 -8.20
CA GLU A 57 -5.78 -8.38 -8.42
C GLU A 57 -6.83 -8.86 -7.41
N GLN A 58 -7.83 -9.60 -7.90
CA GLN A 58 -9.02 -9.98 -7.13
C GLN A 58 -8.96 -11.41 -6.58
N THR A 59 -8.00 -12.21 -7.04
CA THR A 59 -7.70 -13.50 -6.43
C THR A 59 -6.56 -13.35 -5.43
N GLN A 60 -6.68 -14.01 -4.27
CA GLN A 60 -5.69 -13.86 -3.20
C GLN A 60 -4.28 -14.29 -3.64
N ASP A 61 -4.17 -15.37 -4.41
CA ASP A 61 -2.87 -15.89 -4.84
C ASP A 61 -2.16 -14.94 -5.81
N GLU A 62 -2.88 -14.38 -6.80
CA GLU A 62 -2.32 -13.40 -7.74
C GLU A 62 -1.92 -12.12 -7.00
N ALA A 63 -2.82 -11.62 -6.16
CA ALA A 63 -2.60 -10.41 -5.38
C ALA A 63 -1.39 -10.53 -4.45
N PHE A 64 -1.29 -11.66 -3.75
CA PHE A 64 -0.18 -11.90 -2.85
C PHE A 64 1.13 -12.09 -3.59
N GLY A 65 1.10 -12.77 -4.74
CA GLY A 65 2.26 -12.91 -5.63
C GLY A 65 2.78 -11.57 -6.15
N ALA A 66 1.89 -10.66 -6.54
CA ALA A 66 2.25 -9.32 -6.99
C ALA A 66 2.95 -8.51 -5.87
N ALA A 67 2.34 -8.46 -4.68
CA ALA A 67 2.92 -7.80 -3.52
C ALA A 67 4.30 -8.36 -3.13
N ASP A 68 4.45 -9.68 -3.10
CA ASP A 68 5.73 -10.33 -2.80
C ASP A 68 6.82 -10.02 -3.83
N GLY A 69 6.44 -9.93 -5.11
CA GLY A 69 7.32 -9.51 -6.20
C GLY A 69 7.88 -8.11 -5.97
N ILE A 70 7.01 -7.16 -5.64
CA ILE A 70 7.37 -5.77 -5.32
C ILE A 70 8.32 -5.72 -4.12
N GLU A 71 7.96 -6.37 -3.02
CA GLU A 71 8.77 -6.39 -1.80
C GLU A 71 10.15 -7.00 -2.02
N LYS A 72 10.26 -8.02 -2.89
CA LYS A 72 11.54 -8.64 -3.25
C LYS A 72 12.45 -7.66 -3.98
N VAL A 73 11.92 -6.82 -4.88
CA VAL A 73 12.69 -5.75 -5.55
C VAL A 73 13.19 -4.73 -4.53
N LEU A 74 12.30 -4.22 -3.69
CA LEU A 74 12.64 -3.21 -2.68
C LEU A 74 13.73 -3.73 -1.72
N ARG A 75 13.58 -4.97 -1.23
CA ARG A 75 14.57 -5.62 -0.36
C ARG A 75 15.92 -5.77 -1.06
N ARG A 76 15.96 -6.22 -2.31
CA ARG A 76 17.21 -6.37 -3.09
C ARG A 76 17.92 -5.03 -3.29
N ALA A 77 17.16 -3.96 -3.45
CA ALA A 77 17.68 -2.61 -3.61
C ALA A 77 18.05 -1.91 -2.29
N GLY A 78 17.85 -2.55 -1.13
CA GLY A 78 18.14 -1.96 0.18
C GLY A 78 17.16 -0.84 0.60
N ILE A 79 15.95 -0.81 0.03
CA ILE A 79 14.92 0.15 0.42
C ILE A 79 14.18 -0.38 1.65
N HIS A 80 14.44 0.22 2.81
CA HIS A 80 13.88 -0.18 4.11
C HIS A 80 12.84 0.82 4.65
N ARG A 81 11.95 1.31 3.79
CA ARG A 81 10.89 2.25 4.20
C ARG A 81 9.69 1.49 4.77
N SER A 82 8.89 2.17 5.59
CA SER A 82 7.62 1.62 6.06
C SER A 82 6.74 1.23 4.87
N ILE A 83 6.11 0.06 4.96
CA ILE A 83 5.19 -0.46 3.93
C ILE A 83 3.77 -0.38 4.47
N LEU A 84 2.89 0.16 3.64
CA LEU A 84 1.45 0.04 3.76
C LEU A 84 0.97 -0.97 2.70
N LEU A 85 0.32 -2.04 3.15
CA LEU A 85 -0.34 -3.01 2.27
C LEU A 85 -1.80 -2.63 2.08
N HIS A 86 -2.24 -2.61 0.82
CA HIS A 86 -3.58 -2.24 0.43
C HIS A 86 -4.07 -3.15 -0.71
N GLY A 87 -5.27 -3.69 -0.53
CA GLY A 87 -6.03 -4.33 -1.59
C GLY A 87 -7.39 -3.68 -1.72
N GLU A 88 -8.10 -4.04 -2.78
CA GLU A 88 -9.42 -3.50 -3.13
C GLU A 88 -10.45 -4.62 -3.31
N ASN A 89 -11.71 -4.30 -3.06
CA ASN A 89 -12.84 -5.22 -3.18
C ASN A 89 -12.59 -6.57 -2.48
N ALA A 90 -12.45 -7.65 -3.24
CA ALA A 90 -12.31 -9.00 -2.71
C ALA A 90 -11.03 -9.19 -1.85
N THR A 91 -10.03 -8.32 -2.03
CA THR A 91 -8.73 -8.47 -1.36
C THR A 91 -8.49 -7.49 -0.21
N VAL A 92 -9.44 -6.60 0.12
CA VAL A 92 -9.34 -5.68 1.28
C VAL A 92 -8.98 -6.44 2.56
N TRP A 93 -9.82 -7.39 2.97
CA TRP A 93 -9.65 -8.12 4.22
C TRP A 93 -8.44 -9.08 4.21
N PRO A 94 -8.18 -9.86 3.14
CA PRO A 94 -6.94 -10.61 3.01
C PRO A 94 -5.68 -9.77 3.21
N PHE A 95 -5.62 -8.54 2.67
CA PHE A 95 -4.48 -7.65 2.88
C PHE A 95 -4.42 -7.05 4.29
N VAL A 96 -5.55 -6.76 4.92
CA VAL A 96 -5.59 -6.31 6.32
C VAL A 96 -5.03 -7.39 7.26
N GLU A 97 -5.47 -8.64 7.10
CA GLU A 97 -4.97 -9.79 7.87
C GLU A 97 -3.48 -10.06 7.63
N ARG A 98 -3.06 -9.99 6.36
CA ARG A 98 -1.66 -10.13 5.99
C ARG A 98 -0.80 -9.01 6.58
N ALA A 99 -1.28 -7.77 6.58
CA ALA A 99 -0.57 -6.65 7.18
C ALA A 99 -0.44 -6.83 8.70
N ALA A 100 -1.52 -7.24 9.38
CA ALA A 100 -1.54 -7.48 10.82
C ALA A 100 -0.53 -8.56 11.22
N SER A 101 -0.58 -9.74 10.59
CA SER A 101 0.33 -10.86 10.87
C SER A 101 1.81 -10.52 10.64
N ARG A 102 2.09 -9.62 9.69
CA ARG A 102 3.45 -9.19 9.34
C ARG A 102 3.89 -7.90 10.04
N LYS A 103 3.04 -7.32 10.91
CA LYS A 103 3.29 -6.04 11.61
C LYS A 103 3.57 -4.88 10.64
N LEU A 104 2.87 -4.87 9.50
CA LEU A 104 2.91 -3.80 8.50
C LEU A 104 1.71 -2.86 8.67
N SER A 105 1.76 -1.69 8.02
CA SER A 105 0.58 -0.80 7.97
C SER A 105 -0.44 -1.31 6.96
N THR A 106 -1.70 -0.93 7.12
CA THR A 106 -2.77 -1.20 6.14
C THR A 106 -3.63 0.04 5.90
N ARG A 107 -4.51 -0.05 4.91
CA ARG A 107 -5.49 0.98 4.53
C ARG A 107 -6.84 0.29 4.32
N VAL A 108 -7.89 0.91 4.85
CA VAL A 108 -9.29 0.53 4.63
C VAL A 108 -10.15 1.78 4.50
N GLY A 109 -11.19 1.70 3.67
CA GLY A 109 -12.18 2.74 3.49
C GLY A 109 -13.16 2.37 2.38
N LEU A 110 -14.26 3.13 2.27
CA LEU A 110 -15.31 2.94 1.26
C LEU A 110 -14.80 3.07 -0.18
N GLU A 111 -13.66 3.74 -0.38
CA GLU A 111 -12.94 3.79 -1.66
C GLU A 111 -12.36 2.41 -2.04
N ASP A 112 -11.93 1.65 -1.04
CA ASP A 112 -11.22 0.38 -1.21
C ASP A 112 -12.20 -0.79 -1.27
N GLY A 113 -13.31 -0.71 -0.53
CA GLY A 113 -14.35 -1.72 -0.49
C GLY A 113 -15.46 -1.36 0.49
N LYS A 114 -16.66 -1.89 0.24
CA LYS A 114 -17.86 -1.58 1.03
C LYS A 114 -18.26 -2.66 2.03
N GLU A 115 -17.65 -3.84 1.96
CA GLU A 115 -18.04 -5.01 2.75
C GLU A 115 -17.18 -5.13 4.01
N LEU A 116 -17.78 -5.56 5.12
CA LEU A 116 -17.14 -6.00 6.37
C LEU A 116 -16.53 -7.40 6.19
N PRO A 117 -15.69 -7.89 7.13
CA PRO A 117 -15.08 -9.22 7.01
C PRO A 117 -16.08 -10.37 6.89
N ASP A 118 -17.31 -10.17 7.39
CA ASP A 118 -18.40 -11.14 7.30
C ASP A 118 -19.21 -11.05 5.99
N GLY A 119 -18.83 -10.15 5.08
CA GLY A 119 -19.49 -9.91 3.79
C GLY A 119 -20.69 -8.97 3.86
N SER A 120 -21.08 -8.49 5.05
CA SER A 120 -22.14 -7.48 5.17
C SER A 120 -21.66 -6.10 4.71
N VAL A 121 -22.56 -5.23 4.23
CA VAL A 121 -22.16 -3.87 3.81
C VAL A 121 -21.94 -2.99 5.04
N ALA A 122 -20.81 -2.31 5.08
CA ALA A 122 -20.46 -1.40 6.16
C ALA A 122 -21.34 -0.14 6.16
N ASP A 123 -21.77 0.28 7.36
CA ASP A 123 -22.51 1.54 7.57
C ASP A 123 -21.65 2.80 7.36
N GLY A 124 -20.34 2.63 7.10
CA GLY A 124 -19.42 3.69 6.75
C GLY A 124 -17.97 3.37 7.13
N ASN A 125 -17.07 4.33 6.88
CA ASN A 125 -15.63 4.18 7.16
C ASN A 125 -15.33 3.82 8.63
N ALA A 126 -16.12 4.31 9.59
CA ALA A 126 -15.92 4.00 11.00
C ALA A 126 -16.07 2.50 11.29
N ALA A 127 -17.02 1.82 10.65
CA ALA A 127 -17.21 0.38 10.81
C ALA A 127 -16.06 -0.42 10.19
N LEU A 128 -15.60 -0.03 8.99
CA LEU A 128 -14.44 -0.63 8.33
C LEU A 128 -13.16 -0.51 9.19
N VAL A 129 -12.90 0.69 9.71
CA VAL A 129 -11.74 0.96 10.57
C VAL A 129 -11.82 0.16 11.88
N ALA A 130 -13.00 0.10 12.51
CA ALA A 130 -13.19 -0.67 13.74
C ALA A 130 -12.90 -2.17 13.52
N ALA A 131 -13.36 -2.73 12.41
CA ALA A 131 -13.07 -4.12 12.03
C ALA A 131 -11.57 -4.37 11.82
N ALA A 132 -10.88 -3.48 11.08
CA ALA A 132 -9.43 -3.57 10.88
C ALA A 132 -8.65 -3.48 12.21
N VAL A 133 -9.04 -2.58 13.12
CA VAL A 133 -8.44 -2.49 14.46
C VAL A 133 -8.65 -3.78 15.27
N GLY A 134 -9.82 -4.41 15.14
CA GLY A 134 -10.10 -5.72 15.74
C GLY A 134 -9.11 -6.80 15.28
N ILE A 135 -8.89 -6.90 13.97
CA ILE A 135 -7.92 -7.83 13.36
C ILE A 135 -6.49 -7.56 13.87
N PHE A 136 -6.06 -6.30 13.85
CA PHE A 136 -4.74 -5.91 14.35
C PHE A 136 -4.54 -6.15 15.85
N SER A 137 -5.60 -6.05 16.64
CA SER A 137 -5.55 -6.30 18.08
C SER A 137 -5.47 -7.80 18.39
N ALA A 138 -6.14 -8.64 17.60
CA ALA A 138 -6.09 -10.10 17.73
C ALA A 138 -4.76 -10.72 17.28
N ALA A 139 -4.03 -10.06 16.38
CA ALA A 139 -2.73 -10.52 15.87
C ALA A 139 -1.53 -10.19 16.78
N ARG A 140 -1.76 -9.57 17.94
CA ARG A 140 -0.70 -9.15 18.88
C ARG A 140 -0.22 -10.28 19.78
#